data_AF-A0A6C0ALX9-F1
#
_entry.id   AF-A0A6C0ALX9-F1
#
_cell.length_a   1.000
_cell.length_b   1.000
_cell.length_c   1.000
_cell.angle_alpha   90.00
_cell.angle_beta   90.00
_cell.angle_gamma   90.00
#
_symmetry.space_group_name_H-M   'P 1'
#
loop_
_entity.id
_entity.type
_entity.pdbx_description
1 polymer ?
#
loop_
_entity_poly.entity_id
_entity_poly.type
_entity_poly.pdbx_seq_one_letter_code
_entity_poly.pdbx_strand_id
1 'polypeptide(L)'
;MLYILIFIAILYIVYKNIETLENTKQLTIDVPCKNCNIWNHLDAKTKCNTICQKANINKPYKFTGKWVNNANKSKDSICECSKLGEYNKHYVGCALGKNCFIWNHGDAKTICPKMCNQYLLDKNTEWTGNWKSTSINSSACECQYYN
;
A
#
# COMPACT_ATOMS: atom_id res chain seq x y z
N MET A 1 4.10 -35.48 -25.90
CA MET A 1 3.77 -35.18 -24.48
C MET A 1 4.71 -34.16 -23.85
N LEU A 2 6.03 -34.33 -23.93
CA LEU A 2 7.01 -33.40 -23.34
C LEU A 2 6.84 -31.94 -23.80
N TYR A 3 6.62 -31.72 -25.10
CA TYR A 3 6.38 -30.38 -25.66
C TYR A 3 5.12 -29.69 -25.12
N ILE A 4 4.05 -30.45 -24.85
CA ILE A 4 2.80 -29.92 -24.29
C ILE A 4 3.04 -29.47 -22.84
N LEU A 5 3.81 -30.24 -22.08
CA LEU A 5 4.18 -29.89 -20.69
C LEU A 5 5.05 -28.63 -20.64
N ILE A 6 5.99 -28.49 -21.57
CA ILE A 6 6.83 -27.28 -21.70
C ILE A 6 5.95 -26.06 -22.05
N PHE A 7 5.00 -26.22 -22.98
CA PHE A 7 4.11 -25.13 -23.37
C PHE A 7 3.19 -24.68 -22.21
N ILE A 8 2.64 -25.62 -21.44
CA ILE A 8 1.85 -25.33 -20.24
C ILE A 8 2.70 -24.61 -19.18
N ALA A 9 3.95 -25.03 -18.97
CA ALA A 9 4.86 -24.38 -18.04
C ALA A 9 5.16 -22.93 -18.45
N ILE A 10 5.38 -22.67 -19.74
CA ILE A 10 5.61 -21.31 -20.26
C ILE A 10 4.35 -20.44 -20.08
N LEU A 11 3.16 -20.96 -20.39
CA LEU A 11 1.90 -20.23 -20.17
C LEU A 11 1.67 -19.90 -18.70
N TYR A 12 2.00 -20.83 -17.79
CA TYR A 12 1.91 -20.59 -16.35
C TYR A 12 2.87 -19.50 -15.87
N ILE A 13 4.11 -19.49 -16.38
CA ILE A 13 5.10 -18.44 -16.09
C ILE A 13 4.63 -17.08 -16.60
N VAL A 14 4.06 -17.02 -17.82
CA VAL A 14 3.51 -15.79 -18.39
C VAL A 14 2.28 -15.30 -17.60
N TYR A 15 1.38 -16.20 -17.24
CA TYR A 15 0.21 -15.89 -16.40
C TYR A 15 0.62 -15.33 -15.03
N LYS A 16 1.60 -15.95 -14.37
CA LYS A 16 2.14 -15.44 -13.09
C LYS A 16 2.82 -14.08 -13.24
N ASN A 17 3.53 -13.84 -14.34
CA ASN A 17 4.14 -12.54 -14.60
C ASN A 17 3.09 -11.42 -14.83
N ILE A 18 1.95 -11.74 -15.44
CA ILE A 18 0.80 -10.83 -15.56
C ILE A 18 0.18 -10.54 -14.18
N GLU A 19 -0.03 -11.58 -13.36
CA GLU A 19 -0.52 -11.44 -11.96
C GLU A 19 0.41 -10.54 -11.12
N THR A 20 1.74 -10.58 -11.36
CA THR A 20 2.68 -9.66 -10.70
C THR A 20 2.65 -8.21 -11.22
N LEU A 21 2.19 -7.95 -12.45
CA LEU A 21 1.87 -6.58 -12.92
C LEU A 21 0.60 -6.02 -12.26
N GLU A 22 -0.31 -6.91 -11.86
CA GLU A 22 -1.61 -6.61 -11.24
C GLU A 22 -1.57 -6.42 -9.72
N ASN A 23 -0.41 -6.63 -9.09
CA ASN A 23 -0.19 -6.22 -7.70
C ASN A 23 0.04 -4.70 -7.59
N THR A 24 -0.78 -3.90 -8.27
CA THR A 24 -0.89 -2.44 -8.09
C THR A 24 -1.99 -2.18 -7.07
N LYS A 25 -1.62 -2.02 -5.79
CA LYS A 25 -2.60 -1.57 -4.78
C LYS A 25 -2.90 -0.09 -5.07
N GLN A 26 -4.12 0.18 -5.51
CA GLN A 26 -4.61 1.55 -5.66
C GLN A 26 -4.74 2.16 -4.26
N LEU A 27 -3.88 3.11 -3.94
CA LEU A 27 -3.92 3.83 -2.68
C LEU A 27 -4.92 4.97 -2.80
N THR A 28 -5.92 5.01 -1.93
CA THR A 28 -6.93 6.07 -1.85
C THR A 28 -6.71 6.95 -0.63
N ILE A 29 -6.86 8.26 -0.80
CA ILE A 29 -6.85 9.25 0.26
C ILE A 29 -8.01 10.23 0.08
N ASP A 30 -8.52 10.76 1.18
CA ASP A 30 -9.53 11.81 1.17
C ASP A 30 -8.86 13.17 1.32
N VAL A 31 -9.00 14.02 0.29
CA VAL A 31 -8.37 15.36 0.27
C VAL A 31 -9.45 16.43 0.39
N PRO A 32 -9.38 17.32 1.39
CA PRO A 32 -10.35 18.40 1.55
C PRO A 32 -10.12 19.50 0.50
N CYS A 33 -11.16 19.83 -0.25
CA CYS A 33 -11.29 21.05 -1.05
C CYS A 33 -11.80 22.16 -0.12
N LYS A 34 -10.89 22.98 0.41
CA LYS A 34 -11.24 24.09 1.33
C LYS A 34 -11.88 25.26 0.59
N ASN A 35 -12.94 25.85 1.15
CA ASN A 35 -13.69 26.97 0.54
C ASN A 35 -14.06 26.70 -0.93
N CYS A 36 -14.47 25.46 -1.20
CA CYS A 36 -14.69 24.92 -2.52
C CYS A 36 -15.99 24.13 -2.49
N ASN A 37 -17.06 24.83 -2.83
CA ASN A 37 -18.37 24.22 -2.99
C ASN A 37 -18.36 23.39 -4.27
N ILE A 38 -18.66 22.10 -4.13
CA ILE A 38 -18.89 21.20 -5.25
C ILE A 38 -20.39 20.97 -5.33
N TRP A 39 -21.02 21.53 -6.37
CA TRP A 39 -22.48 21.49 -6.50
C TRP A 39 -22.98 20.25 -7.22
N ASN A 40 -22.14 19.67 -8.09
CA ASN A 40 -22.49 18.57 -8.96
C ASN A 40 -21.23 17.78 -9.36
N HIS A 41 -21.44 16.65 -10.05
CA HIS A 41 -20.34 15.76 -10.43
C HIS A 41 -19.40 16.36 -11.50
N LEU A 42 -19.87 17.27 -12.35
CA LEU A 42 -19.04 17.97 -13.34
C LEU A 42 -18.09 18.96 -12.66
N ASP A 43 -18.60 19.74 -11.70
CA ASP A 43 -17.83 20.59 -10.81
C ASP A 43 -16.76 19.78 -10.07
N ALA A 44 -17.15 18.62 -9.54
CA ALA A 44 -16.25 17.72 -8.83
C ALA A 44 -15.11 17.26 -9.73
N LYS A 45 -15.41 16.83 -10.96
CA LYS A 45 -14.40 16.40 -11.92
C LYS A 45 -13.35 17.47 -12.17
N THR A 46 -13.74 18.74 -12.31
CA THR A 46 -12.78 19.82 -12.56
C THR A 46 -12.00 20.19 -11.29
N LYS A 47 -12.69 20.42 -10.18
CA LYS A 47 -12.10 20.87 -8.92
C LYS A 47 -11.27 19.77 -8.26
N CYS A 48 -11.85 18.58 -8.07
CA CYS A 48 -11.15 17.45 -7.43
C CYS A 48 -9.96 16.97 -8.23
N ASN A 49 -9.96 17.01 -9.57
CA ASN A 49 -8.76 16.67 -10.33
C ASN A 49 -7.58 17.58 -9.96
N THR A 50 -7.83 18.88 -9.88
CA THR A 50 -6.80 19.86 -9.51
C THR A 50 -6.32 19.64 -8.07
N ILE A 51 -7.24 19.35 -7.14
CA ILE A 51 -6.91 19.09 -5.73
C ILE A 51 -6.09 17.80 -5.58
N CYS A 52 -6.50 16.70 -6.22
CA CYS A 52 -5.79 15.43 -6.17
C CYS A 52 -4.37 15.55 -6.75
N GLN A 53 -4.20 16.31 -7.83
CA GLN A 53 -2.87 16.56 -8.41
C GLN A 53 -1.97 17.37 -7.46
N LYS A 54 -2.53 18.34 -6.74
CA LYS A 54 -1.79 19.18 -5.79
C LYS A 54 -1.50 18.49 -4.45
N ALA A 55 -2.22 17.43 -4.11
CA ALA A 55 -1.98 16.66 -2.89
C ALA A 55 -0.56 16.08 -2.82
N ASN A 56 0.04 15.77 -3.98
CA ASN A 56 1.47 15.45 -4.08
C ASN A 56 2.00 15.84 -5.47
N ILE A 57 2.73 16.94 -5.54
CA ILE A 57 3.23 17.51 -6.81
C ILE A 57 4.19 16.56 -7.54
N ASN A 58 4.97 15.77 -6.79
CA ASN A 58 5.98 14.88 -7.37
C ASN A 58 5.35 13.60 -7.93
N LYS A 59 4.27 13.11 -7.31
CA LYS A 59 3.52 11.91 -7.72
C LYS A 59 2.02 12.19 -7.58
N PRO A 60 1.41 12.86 -8.57
CA PRO A 60 0.05 13.39 -8.44
C PRO A 60 -0.98 12.27 -8.33
N TYR A 61 -1.93 12.45 -7.41
CA TYR A 61 -3.10 11.59 -7.33
C TYR A 61 -4.10 11.94 -8.43
N LYS A 62 -4.92 10.97 -8.81
CA LYS A 62 -6.04 11.10 -9.75
C LYS A 62 -7.34 11.04 -8.98
N PHE A 63 -8.29 11.88 -9.35
CA PHE A 63 -9.63 11.83 -8.80
C PHE A 63 -10.30 10.48 -9.12
N THR A 64 -10.89 9.83 -8.13
CA THR A 64 -11.54 8.52 -8.33
C THR A 64 -12.93 8.64 -8.92
N GLY A 65 -13.53 9.83 -8.87
CA GLY A 65 -14.94 10.06 -9.17
C GLY A 65 -15.80 10.21 -7.91
N LYS A 66 -15.30 9.81 -6.73
CA LYS A 66 -16.06 9.94 -5.49
C LYS A 66 -15.74 11.22 -4.75
N TRP A 67 -16.78 11.91 -4.32
CA TRP A 67 -16.67 13.13 -3.53
C TRP A 67 -17.91 13.27 -2.66
N VAL A 68 -17.78 14.02 -1.57
CA VAL A 68 -18.89 14.34 -0.67
C VAL A 68 -18.78 15.79 -0.21
N ASN A 69 -19.91 16.42 0.09
CA ASN A 69 -19.90 17.70 0.81
C ASN A 69 -19.47 17.46 2.26
N ASN A 70 -18.65 18.36 2.81
CA ASN A 70 -18.24 18.25 4.20
C ASN A 70 -19.39 18.68 5.12
N ALA A 71 -20.01 17.72 5.80
CA ALA A 71 -21.12 17.98 6.72
C ALA A 71 -20.77 18.94 7.86
N ASN A 72 -19.49 18.97 8.28
CA ASN A 72 -19.03 19.80 9.40
C ASN A 72 -18.59 21.21 8.96
N LYS A 73 -18.36 21.42 7.66
CA LYS A 73 -17.93 22.70 7.08
C LYS A 73 -18.65 22.90 5.76
N SER A 74 -19.78 23.61 5.80
CA SER A 74 -20.71 23.77 4.66
C SER A 74 -20.09 24.36 3.38
N LYS A 75 -18.88 24.93 3.45
CA LYS A 75 -18.14 25.44 2.29
C LYS A 75 -17.02 24.53 1.79
N ASP A 76 -16.80 23.39 2.44
CA ASP A 76 -15.76 22.45 2.09
C ASP A 76 -16.39 21.21 1.44
N SER A 77 -15.63 20.60 0.53
CA SER A 77 -15.96 19.29 -0.03
C SER A 77 -14.77 18.35 0.17
N ILE A 78 -15.01 17.05 0.18
CA ILE A 78 -13.97 16.02 0.30
C ILE A 78 -13.92 15.27 -1.03
N CYS A 79 -12.73 15.19 -1.61
CA CYS A 79 -12.46 14.48 -2.86
C CYS A 79 -11.68 13.20 -2.55
N GLU A 80 -12.17 12.04 -2.99
CA GLU A 80 -11.41 10.79 -2.92
C GLU A 80 -10.41 10.80 -4.09
N CYS A 81 -9.13 10.71 -3.75
CA CYS A 81 -8.01 10.75 -4.67
C CYS A 81 -7.26 9.43 -4.62
N SER A 82 -6.79 8.93 -5.75
CA SER A 82 -6.05 7.67 -5.84
C SER A 82 -4.77 7.77 -6.63
N LYS A 83 -3.80 6.93 -6.29
CA LYS A 83 -2.61 6.69 -7.12
C LYS A 83 -2.25 5.21 -7.09
N LEU A 84 -1.44 4.80 -8.05
CA LEU A 84 -0.79 3.50 -7.99
C LEU A 84 0.26 3.57 -6.89
N GLY A 85 0.14 2.67 -5.89
CA GLY A 85 1.14 2.55 -4.86
C GLY A 85 2.42 1.92 -5.40
N GLU A 86 3.57 2.42 -4.97
CA GLU A 86 4.86 1.80 -5.27
C GLU A 86 5.08 0.62 -4.33
N TYR A 87 5.22 -0.57 -4.90
CA TYR A 87 5.49 -1.77 -4.13
C TYR A 87 6.90 -1.74 -3.54
N ASN A 88 7.00 -1.95 -2.23
CA ASN A 88 8.25 -1.95 -1.50
C ASN A 88 8.32 -3.17 -0.57
N LYS A 89 9.53 -3.74 -0.42
CA LYS A 89 9.85 -4.75 0.61
C LYS A 89 10.95 -4.20 1.52
N HIS A 90 10.83 -4.40 2.82
CA HIS A 90 11.80 -3.93 3.79
C HIS A 90 11.86 -4.84 5.01
N TYR A 91 13.06 -5.13 5.50
CA TYR A 91 13.22 -5.85 6.76
C TYR A 91 13.13 -4.89 7.94
N VAL A 92 12.20 -5.15 8.84
CA VAL A 92 12.12 -4.46 10.14
C VAL A 92 12.56 -5.41 11.24
N GLY A 93 13.35 -4.90 12.17
CA GLY A 93 13.74 -5.60 13.40
C GLY A 93 13.53 -4.68 14.58
N CYS A 94 13.67 -5.22 15.79
CA CYS A 94 13.46 -4.40 16.98
C CYS A 94 14.61 -3.42 17.21
N ALA A 95 14.29 -2.36 17.94
CA ALA A 95 15.29 -1.41 18.41
C ALA A 95 16.38 -2.11 19.23
N LEU A 96 17.60 -1.59 19.12
CA LEU A 96 18.77 -2.07 19.87
C LEU A 96 18.46 -2.17 21.37
N GLY A 97 18.80 -3.30 21.97
CA GLY A 97 18.60 -3.57 23.40
C GLY A 97 17.26 -4.23 23.76
N LYS A 98 16.34 -4.43 22.81
CA LYS A 98 15.13 -5.26 23.03
C LYS A 98 15.34 -6.69 22.51
N ASN A 99 15.00 -7.68 23.33
CA ASN A 99 14.98 -9.08 22.89
C ASN A 99 13.73 -9.31 22.04
N CYS A 100 13.93 -9.62 20.77
CA CYS A 100 12.85 -10.06 19.88
C CYS A 100 13.35 -11.15 18.94
N PHE A 101 14.18 -12.02 19.49
CA PHE A 101 14.55 -13.21 18.79
C PHE A 101 13.31 -14.05 18.47
N ILE A 102 13.20 -14.47 17.21
CA ILE A 102 12.16 -15.36 16.73
C ILE A 102 12.79 -16.74 16.68
N TRP A 103 12.27 -17.70 17.46
CA TRP A 103 12.90 -19.02 17.55
C TRP A 103 12.58 -19.90 16.35
N ASN A 104 11.39 -19.73 15.79
CA ASN A 104 10.88 -20.60 14.73
C ASN A 104 9.87 -19.86 13.85
N HIS A 105 9.49 -20.50 12.74
CA HIS A 105 8.56 -19.91 11.79
C HIS A 105 7.11 -19.76 12.34
N GLY A 106 6.71 -20.56 13.34
CA GLY A 106 5.44 -20.38 14.06
C GLY A 106 5.41 -19.10 14.89
N ASP A 107 6.49 -18.81 15.60
CA ASP A 107 6.68 -17.53 16.31
C ASP A 107 6.63 -16.36 15.31
N ALA A 108 7.30 -16.51 14.16
CA ALA A 108 7.33 -15.50 13.11
C ALA A 108 5.91 -15.15 12.61
N LYS A 109 5.05 -16.15 12.40
CA LYS A 109 3.64 -15.95 12.00
C LYS A 109 2.86 -15.05 12.96
N THR A 110 3.19 -15.09 14.25
CA THR A 110 2.49 -14.32 15.28
C THR A 110 3.13 -12.94 15.51
N ILE A 111 4.46 -12.87 15.42
CA ILE A 111 5.25 -11.68 15.77
C ILE A 111 5.41 -10.74 14.57
N CYS A 112 5.74 -11.27 13.39
CA CYS A 112 6.09 -10.45 12.24
C CYS A 112 4.96 -9.55 11.73
N PRO A 113 3.68 -9.97 11.66
CA PRO A 113 2.60 -9.07 11.27
C PRO A 113 2.47 -7.86 12.22
N LYS A 114 2.67 -8.07 13.53
CA LYS A 114 2.65 -6.99 14.52
C LYS A 114 3.86 -6.08 14.36
N MET A 115 5.04 -6.68 14.15
CA MET A 115 6.28 -5.95 13.96
C MET A 115 6.23 -5.04 12.71
N CYS A 116 5.70 -5.53 11.59
CA CYS A 116 5.50 -4.73 10.39
C CYS A 116 4.68 -3.48 10.66
N ASN A 117 3.52 -3.63 11.32
CA ASN A 117 2.63 -2.51 11.64
C ASN A 117 3.21 -1.55 12.69
N GLN A 118 4.05 -2.04 13.60
CA GLN A 118 4.66 -1.21 14.64
C GLN A 118 5.80 -0.33 14.11
N TYR A 119 6.63 -0.84 13.20
CA TYR A 119 7.84 -0.15 12.75
C TYR A 119 7.69 0.60 11.43
N LEU A 120 6.66 0.27 10.64
CA LEU A 120 6.30 1.00 9.43
C LEU A 120 4.97 1.71 9.65
N LEU A 121 5.00 2.66 10.58
CA LEU A 121 3.86 3.52 10.89
C LEU A 121 3.40 4.26 9.63
N ASP A 122 2.08 4.46 9.51
CA ASP A 122 1.41 5.11 8.38
C ASP A 122 1.45 4.32 7.05
N LYS A 123 1.88 3.05 7.08
CA LYS A 123 1.88 2.18 5.91
C LYS A 123 0.96 0.99 6.15
N ASN A 124 0.15 0.66 5.14
CA ASN A 124 -0.59 -0.61 5.12
C ASN A 124 0.38 -1.74 4.82
N THR A 125 0.98 -2.29 5.88
CA THR A 125 2.04 -3.28 5.80
C THR A 125 1.53 -4.69 5.97
N GLU A 126 2.18 -5.62 5.27
CA GLU A 126 1.93 -7.05 5.36
C GLU A 126 3.25 -7.78 5.50
N TRP A 127 3.27 -8.84 6.30
CA TRP A 127 4.45 -9.70 6.39
C TRP A 127 4.51 -10.63 5.17
N THR A 128 5.68 -10.74 4.53
CA THR A 128 5.83 -11.54 3.30
C THR A 128 5.92 -13.05 3.55
N GLY A 129 6.02 -13.47 4.81
CA GLY A 129 6.37 -14.84 5.20
C GLY A 129 7.87 -15.02 5.45
N ASN A 130 8.70 -14.05 5.05
CA ASN A 130 10.15 -14.11 5.24
C ASN A 130 10.57 -13.45 6.56
N TRP A 131 11.52 -14.08 7.25
CA TRP A 131 12.15 -13.55 8.44
C TRP A 131 13.57 -14.12 8.55
N LYS A 132 14.44 -13.46 9.31
CA LYS A 132 15.80 -13.93 9.56
C LYS A 132 16.27 -13.55 10.95
N SER A 133 17.10 -14.40 11.55
CA SER A 133 17.89 -14.01 12.73
C SER A 133 18.95 -12.99 12.32
N THR A 134 19.05 -11.89 13.05
CA THR A 134 20.02 -10.82 12.82
C THR A 134 21.16 -10.85 13.84
N SER A 135 20.93 -11.47 15.00
CA SER A 135 21.94 -11.77 16.03
C SER A 135 21.46 -12.93 16.90
N ILE A 136 22.21 -13.25 17.95
CA ILE A 136 21.82 -14.26 18.96
C ILE A 136 20.54 -13.89 19.74
N ASN A 137 20.15 -12.60 19.75
CA ASN A 137 19.03 -12.09 20.53
C ASN A 137 18.06 -11.21 19.72
N SER A 138 18.21 -11.16 18.39
CA SER A 138 17.35 -10.36 17.53
C SER A 138 17.03 -11.07 16.22
N SER A 139 15.86 -10.73 15.69
CA SER A 139 15.40 -11.18 14.38
C SER A 139 14.73 -10.02 13.65
N ALA A 140 14.66 -10.14 12.33
CA ALA A 140 14.00 -9.19 11.46
C ALA A 140 12.96 -9.89 10.59
N CYS A 141 11.85 -9.21 10.35
CA CYS A 141 10.74 -9.65 9.52
C CYS A 141 10.71 -8.83 8.23
N GLU A 142 10.56 -9.49 7.09
CA GLU A 142 10.37 -8.80 5.81
C GLU A 142 8.92 -8.36 5.66
N CYS A 143 8.70 -7.07 5.54
CA CYS A 143 7.40 -6.47 5.36
C CYS A 143 7.29 -5.92 3.94
N GLN A 144 6.14 -6.16 3.31
CA GLN A 144 5.75 -5.51 2.08
C GLN A 144 4.74 -4.41 2.35
N TYR A 145 4.80 -3.35 1.57
CA TYR A 145 3.84 -2.26 1.62
C TYR A 145 3.83 -1.46 0.31
N TYR A 146 2.81 -0.64 0.16
CA TYR A 146 2.66 0.29 -0.96
C TYR A 146 2.85 1.73 -0.48
N ASN A 147 3.65 2.51 -1.20
CA ASN A 147 3.90 3.95 -0.94
C ASN A 147 3.18 4.86 -1.93
#